data_AF-A0A1S3KGX0-F1
#
_entry.id   AF-A0A1S3KGX0-F1
#
_cell.length_a   1.000
_cell.length_b   1.000
_cell.length_c   1.000
_cell.angle_alpha   90.00
_cell.angle_beta   90.00
_cell.angle_gamma   90.00
#
_symmetry.space_group_name_H-M   'P 1'
#
loop_
_entity.id
_entity.type
_entity.pdbx_description
1 polymer ?
#
loop_
_entity_poly.entity_id
_entity_poly.type
_entity_poly.pdbx_seq_one_letter_code
_entity_poly.pdbx_strand_id
1 'polypeptide(L)'
;MAAKGNIFKEQNKVQYGWKSLRSLSADISNNEDFVQKLKLDTKLTVHDGCVNTICWNDTGQYILSGSDDQFLSITDPFSKKRLTSVRSGHRSNIFSAKFMPQSSDAKIVSCSGDGVIFYTDILREDSWGSNSFNCHFGTTYELLTLPNDPHTFLSCGEDGAVRWFDLRLKTSCRKESCKEDILIHNKRAVSALAVDPVVPYHLAVGCADSTVKIFDRRMLGTRLTSKIEI
;
A
#
# COMPACT_ATOMS: atom_id res chain seq x y z
N MET A 1 7.77 -4.17 47.54
CA MET A 1 6.36 -3.72 47.46
C MET A 1 6.21 -2.83 46.23
N ALA A 2 5.12 -3.06 45.49
CA ALA A 2 4.62 -2.26 44.36
C ALA A 2 4.20 -0.83 44.84
N ALA A 3 3.84 0.16 44.02
CA ALA A 3 3.35 0.18 42.64
C ALA A 3 3.37 1.62 42.06
N LYS A 4 3.45 1.70 40.71
CA LYS A 4 2.67 2.53 39.76
C LYS A 4 2.63 4.08 39.88
N GLY A 5 2.95 4.73 38.75
CA GLY A 5 2.52 6.09 38.39
C GLY A 5 3.14 6.60 37.09
N ASN A 6 2.56 6.23 35.95
CA ASN A 6 2.76 6.80 34.61
C ASN A 6 2.24 8.27 34.57
N ILE A 7 2.29 9.01 33.43
CA ILE A 7 1.14 9.81 32.89
C ILE A 7 1.47 10.87 31.78
N PHE A 8 2.69 11.37 31.52
CA PHE A 8 2.88 12.40 30.46
C PHE A 8 4.16 12.16 29.62
N LYS A 9 4.14 11.65 28.37
CA LYS A 9 3.49 12.26 27.18
C LYS A 9 3.55 13.78 27.28
N GLU A 10 4.57 14.46 26.73
CA GLU A 10 4.49 15.87 26.25
C GLU A 10 5.85 16.43 25.75
N GLN A 11 6.67 15.66 25.02
CA GLN A 11 7.67 16.28 24.10
C GLN A 11 7.68 15.67 22.69
N ASN A 12 6.59 14.99 22.31
CA ASN A 12 6.21 14.80 20.90
C ASN A 12 5.09 15.78 20.48
N LYS A 13 5.08 17.00 21.05
CA LYS A 13 4.30 18.10 20.48
C LYS A 13 5.09 18.68 19.31
N VAL A 14 4.79 18.14 18.13
CA VAL A 14 4.53 18.89 16.90
C VAL A 14 5.51 20.03 16.64
N GLN A 15 6.63 19.73 15.96
CA GLN A 15 7.47 20.77 15.35
C GLN A 15 7.73 20.56 13.86
N TYR A 16 6.82 19.87 13.16
CA TYR A 16 6.75 19.97 11.71
C TYR A 16 5.32 20.29 11.29
N GLY A 17 4.89 21.50 11.63
CA GLY A 17 3.84 22.16 10.85
C GLY A 17 4.25 22.13 9.39
N TRP A 18 3.31 21.89 8.49
CA TRP A 18 3.46 21.63 7.06
C TRP A 18 4.40 22.59 6.27
N LYS A 19 4.84 23.70 6.87
CA LYS A 19 5.87 24.61 6.36
C LYS A 19 7.33 24.13 6.59
N SER A 20 7.60 23.34 7.64
CA SER A 20 8.93 22.93 8.11
C SER A 20 9.53 21.74 7.35
N LEU A 21 8.69 20.79 6.90
CA LEU A 21 9.15 19.66 6.08
C LEU A 21 9.73 20.11 4.74
N ARG A 22 9.25 21.21 4.15
CA ARG A 22 9.81 21.75 2.90
C ARG A 22 11.17 22.41 3.11
N SER A 23 11.44 23.06 4.25
CA SER A 23 12.76 23.65 4.49
C SER A 23 13.79 22.57 4.83
N LEU A 24 13.44 21.61 5.70
CA LEU A 24 14.34 20.49 6.00
C LEU A 24 14.58 19.60 4.77
N SER A 25 13.54 19.36 3.96
CA SER A 25 13.67 18.67 2.67
C SER A 25 14.58 19.44 1.72
N ALA A 26 14.45 20.76 1.60
CA ALA A 26 15.26 21.57 0.69
C ALA A 26 16.72 21.70 1.15
N ASP A 27 16.95 21.75 2.46
CA ASP A 27 18.28 21.83 3.06
C ASP A 27 19.03 20.48 2.98
N ILE A 28 18.31 19.36 3.05
CA ILE A 28 18.88 18.01 2.90
C ILE A 28 19.04 17.63 1.43
N SER A 29 18.07 17.95 0.58
CA SER A 29 18.06 17.51 -0.83
C SER A 29 19.13 18.19 -1.69
N ASN A 30 19.60 19.36 -1.27
CA ASN A 30 20.63 20.14 -1.99
C ASN A 30 22.01 20.08 -1.31
N ASN A 31 22.16 19.29 -0.23
CA ASN A 31 23.42 19.15 0.48
C ASN A 31 24.12 17.85 0.05
N GLU A 32 25.07 18.00 -0.88
CA GLU A 32 25.85 16.89 -1.42
C GLU A 32 26.57 16.09 -0.32
N ASP A 33 27.08 16.76 0.72
CA ASP A 33 27.76 16.11 1.84
C ASP A 33 26.83 15.15 2.60
N PHE A 34 25.54 15.42 2.64
CA PHE A 34 24.58 14.54 3.31
C PHE A 34 24.30 13.28 2.49
N VAL A 35 24.09 13.44 1.18
CA VAL A 35 23.89 12.32 0.26
C VAL A 35 25.13 11.43 0.21
N GLN A 36 26.33 12.03 0.19
CA GLN A 36 27.61 11.31 0.22
C GLN A 36 27.86 10.56 1.54
N LYS A 37 27.18 10.93 2.64
CA LYS A 37 27.27 10.26 3.95
C LYS A 37 26.25 9.15 4.16
N LEU A 38 25.37 8.89 3.19
CA LEU A 38 24.43 7.77 3.27
C LEU A 38 25.22 6.46 3.35
N LYS A 39 25.04 5.76 4.47
CA LYS A 39 25.64 4.45 4.71
C LYS A 39 24.56 3.49 5.19
N LEU A 40 24.81 2.20 4.99
CA LEU A 40 23.96 1.15 5.54
C LEU A 40 23.96 1.27 7.07
N ASP A 41 22.79 1.56 7.64
CA ASP A 41 22.62 1.61 9.09
C ASP A 41 22.41 0.21 9.68
N THR A 42 21.43 -0.54 9.15
CA THR A 42 21.01 -1.82 9.70
C THR A 42 20.54 -2.78 8.61
N LYS A 43 20.81 -4.08 8.80
CA LYS A 43 20.26 -5.18 7.99
C LYS A 43 19.23 -5.97 8.80
N LEU A 44 18.04 -6.16 8.24
CA LEU A 44 16.94 -6.89 8.86
C LEU A 44 16.71 -8.21 8.11
N THR A 45 16.89 -9.35 8.78
CA THR A 45 16.67 -10.68 8.20
C THR A 45 15.27 -11.18 8.58
N VAL A 46 14.25 -10.78 7.81
CA VAL A 46 12.83 -11.02 8.14
C VAL A 46 12.11 -11.97 7.19
N HIS A 47 12.71 -12.27 6.03
CA HIS A 47 12.15 -13.07 4.95
C HIS A 47 13.16 -14.11 4.45
N ASP A 48 12.64 -15.20 3.89
CA ASP A 48 13.43 -16.31 3.32
C ASP A 48 13.49 -16.27 1.78
N GLY A 49 12.82 -15.29 1.17
CA GLY A 49 12.78 -15.04 -0.27
C GLY A 49 13.15 -13.60 -0.63
N CYS A 50 13.13 -13.27 -1.93
CA CYS A 50 13.35 -11.90 -2.38
C CYS A 50 12.25 -10.98 -1.84
N VAL A 51 12.65 -9.84 -1.28
CA VAL A 51 11.71 -8.80 -0.84
C VAL A 51 11.41 -7.90 -2.04
N ASN A 52 10.19 -7.99 -2.57
CA ASN A 52 9.80 -7.21 -3.76
C ASN A 52 9.13 -5.88 -3.41
N THR A 53 8.64 -5.74 -2.17
CA THR A 53 7.88 -4.56 -1.76
C THR A 53 8.19 -4.16 -0.33
N ILE A 54 8.26 -2.85 -0.10
CA ILE A 54 8.37 -2.23 1.20
C ILE A 54 7.43 -1.02 1.27
N CYS A 55 6.85 -0.78 2.45
CA CYS A 55 5.98 0.37 2.71
C CYS A 55 6.19 0.83 4.15
N TRP A 56 6.52 2.10 4.35
CA TRP A 56 6.43 2.72 5.67
C TRP A 56 4.97 2.89 6.08
N ASN A 57 4.70 2.79 7.38
CA ASN A 57 3.42 3.22 7.92
C ASN A 57 3.34 4.75 8.02
N ASP A 58 2.15 5.30 8.29
CA ASP A 58 1.91 6.75 8.34
C ASP A 58 2.74 7.46 9.42
N THR A 59 3.13 6.76 10.49
CA THR A 59 3.96 7.33 11.57
C THR A 59 5.46 7.24 11.30
N GLY A 60 5.89 6.51 10.27
CA GLY A 60 7.30 6.22 9.98
C GLY A 60 7.98 5.31 11.00
N GLN A 61 7.22 4.65 11.89
CA GLN A 61 7.75 3.77 12.91
C GLN A 61 7.95 2.33 12.40
N TYR A 62 7.10 1.87 11.49
CA TYR A 62 7.06 0.49 11.04
C TYR A 62 7.23 0.37 9.53
N ILE A 63 7.83 -0.74 9.12
CA ILE A 63 7.96 -1.15 7.72
C ILE A 63 7.12 -2.41 7.51
N LEU A 64 6.23 -2.38 6.52
CA LEU A 64 5.61 -3.55 5.92
C LEU A 64 6.47 -4.02 4.75
N SER A 65 6.81 -5.30 4.71
CA SER A 65 7.52 -5.93 3.60
C SER A 65 6.77 -7.16 3.09
N GLY A 66 6.87 -7.43 1.79
CA GLY A 66 6.32 -8.62 1.15
C GLY A 66 7.35 -9.32 0.27
N SER A 67 7.29 -10.65 0.23
CA SER A 67 8.35 -11.50 -0.29
C SER A 67 7.84 -12.66 -1.15
N ASP A 68 8.77 -13.27 -1.90
CA ASP A 68 8.57 -14.52 -2.64
C ASP A 68 8.22 -15.70 -1.73
N ASP A 69 8.55 -15.61 -0.43
CA ASP A 69 8.17 -16.62 0.57
C ASP A 69 6.66 -16.64 0.88
N GLN A 70 5.87 -15.75 0.26
CA GLN A 70 4.40 -15.61 0.43
C GLN A 70 3.99 -15.04 1.80
N PHE A 71 4.93 -14.53 2.59
CA PHE A 71 4.66 -13.84 3.84
C PHE A 71 4.72 -12.32 3.68
N LEU A 72 3.93 -11.65 4.51
CA LEU A 72 4.04 -10.23 4.80
C LEU A 72 4.65 -10.08 6.19
N SER A 73 5.70 -9.28 6.32
CA SER A 73 6.32 -8.99 7.62
C SER A 73 6.13 -7.53 7.99
N ILE A 74 5.84 -7.28 9.28
CA ILE A 74 5.83 -5.93 9.86
C ILE A 74 6.98 -5.86 10.84
N THR A 75 7.84 -4.86 10.66
CA THR A 75 9.10 -4.74 11.37
C THR A 75 9.28 -3.34 11.91
N ASP A 76 9.77 -3.23 13.14
CA ASP A 76 10.33 -1.99 13.67
C ASP A 76 11.84 -1.99 13.36
N PRO A 77 12.28 -1.18 12.38
CA PRO A 77 13.68 -1.15 11.96
C PRO A 77 14.61 -0.55 13.03
N PHE A 78 14.09 0.31 13.92
CA PHE A 78 14.87 1.00 14.95
C PHE A 78 15.16 0.08 16.14
N SER A 79 14.18 -0.75 16.53
CA SER A 79 14.40 -1.80 17.53
C SER A 79 14.95 -3.10 16.94
N LYS A 80 15.05 -3.20 15.60
CA LYS A 80 15.52 -4.38 14.84
C LYS A 80 14.66 -5.61 15.10
N LYS A 81 13.37 -5.42 15.36
CA LYS A 81 12.43 -6.49 15.72
C LYS A 81 11.37 -6.68 14.65
N ARG A 82 11.18 -7.93 14.23
CA ARG A 82 9.98 -8.35 13.50
C ARG A 82 8.83 -8.42 14.49
N LEU A 83 7.82 -7.58 14.29
CA LEU A 83 6.63 -7.49 15.15
C LEU A 83 5.62 -8.57 14.80
N THR A 84 5.42 -8.80 13.51
CA THR A 84 4.44 -9.77 13.01
C THR A 84 4.90 -10.36 11.69
N SER A 85 4.56 -11.62 11.46
CA SER A 85 4.66 -12.29 10.16
C SER A 85 3.31 -12.90 9.83
N VAL A 86 2.75 -12.51 8.68
CA VAL A 86 1.41 -12.88 8.20
C VAL A 86 1.58 -13.79 7.00
N ARG A 87 1.02 -14.99 7.07
CA ARG A 87 0.88 -15.85 5.88
C ARG A 87 -0.24 -15.29 5.01
N SER A 88 0.13 -14.63 3.91
CA SER A 88 -0.81 -13.80 3.13
C SER A 88 -1.97 -14.56 2.49
N GLY A 89 -1.77 -15.85 2.20
CA GLY A 89 -2.69 -16.68 1.41
C GLY A 89 -2.38 -16.67 -0.09
N HIS A 90 -1.45 -15.82 -0.54
CA HIS A 90 -0.94 -15.82 -1.91
C HIS A 90 -0.25 -17.14 -2.24
N ARG A 91 -0.33 -17.56 -3.51
CA ARG A 91 0.31 -18.77 -4.04
C ARG A 91 1.51 -18.46 -4.93
N SER A 92 1.84 -17.18 -5.08
CA SER A 92 2.95 -16.68 -5.89
C SER A 92 3.58 -15.47 -5.20
N ASN A 93 4.57 -14.88 -5.86
CA ASN A 93 5.39 -13.80 -5.35
C ASN A 93 4.51 -12.58 -5.04
N ILE A 94 4.69 -12.02 -3.84
CA ILE A 94 4.03 -10.76 -3.47
C ILE A 94 4.77 -9.63 -4.17
N PHE A 95 4.08 -8.91 -5.06
CA PHE A 95 4.67 -7.79 -5.81
C PHE A 95 4.45 -6.45 -5.14
N SER A 96 3.32 -6.26 -4.44
CA SER A 96 3.05 -5.02 -3.73
C SER A 96 2.27 -5.24 -2.45
N ALA A 97 2.63 -4.50 -1.40
CA ALA A 97 1.92 -4.47 -0.15
C ALA A 97 1.87 -3.04 0.39
N LYS A 98 0.74 -2.65 1.00
CA LYS A 98 0.51 -1.30 1.52
C LYS A 98 -0.28 -1.35 2.83
N PHE A 99 0.04 -0.43 3.74
CA PHE A 99 -0.85 -0.12 4.85
C PHE A 99 -2.09 0.61 4.33
N MET A 100 -3.25 0.23 4.87
CA MET A 100 -4.46 1.03 4.68
C MET A 100 -4.38 2.25 5.62
N PRO A 101 -4.59 3.47 5.11
CA PRO A 101 -4.46 4.68 5.91
C PRO A 101 -5.51 4.76 7.00
N GLN A 102 -5.21 5.49 8.07
CA GLN A 102 -6.11 5.68 9.23
C GLN A 102 -6.65 4.38 9.85
N SER A 103 -5.93 3.26 9.65
CA SER A 103 -6.27 1.96 10.22
C SER A 103 -5.53 1.63 11.52
N SER A 104 -4.75 2.58 12.05
CA SER A 104 -3.82 2.35 13.16
C SER A 104 -2.89 1.16 12.90
N ASP A 105 -2.41 1.06 11.66
CA ASP A 105 -1.53 0.00 11.15
C ASP A 105 -2.10 -1.43 11.22
N ALA A 106 -3.40 -1.57 11.54
CA ALA A 106 -4.05 -2.88 11.71
C ALA A 106 -4.46 -3.52 10.38
N LYS A 107 -4.62 -2.73 9.31
CA LYS A 107 -5.15 -3.20 8.03
C LYS A 107 -4.15 -3.02 6.93
N ILE A 108 -3.92 -4.08 6.16
CA ILE A 108 -2.99 -4.09 5.03
C ILE A 108 -3.66 -4.69 3.80
N VAL A 109 -3.17 -4.29 2.64
CA VAL A 109 -3.52 -4.88 1.35
C VAL A 109 -2.27 -5.39 0.66
N SER A 110 -2.38 -6.52 -0.03
CA SER A 110 -1.26 -7.12 -0.77
C SER A 110 -1.72 -7.76 -2.06
N CYS A 111 -0.87 -7.70 -3.10
CA CYS A 111 -1.13 -8.30 -4.40
C CYS A 111 0.04 -9.17 -4.87
N SER A 112 -0.27 -10.13 -5.74
CA SER A 112 0.64 -11.21 -6.11
C SER A 112 0.62 -11.52 -7.60
N GLY A 113 1.64 -12.26 -8.02
CA GLY A 113 1.73 -12.89 -9.35
C GLY A 113 0.58 -13.82 -9.70
N ASP A 114 -0.13 -14.35 -8.70
CA ASP A 114 -1.31 -15.19 -8.89
C ASP A 114 -2.58 -14.41 -9.31
N GLY A 115 -2.50 -13.07 -9.38
CA GLY A 115 -3.61 -12.21 -9.76
C GLY A 115 -4.61 -11.92 -8.64
N VAL A 116 -4.35 -12.42 -7.43
CA VAL A 116 -5.21 -12.24 -6.27
C VAL A 116 -4.71 -11.04 -5.46
N ILE A 117 -5.66 -10.32 -4.87
CA ILE A 117 -5.39 -9.29 -3.88
C ILE A 117 -5.98 -9.76 -2.55
N PHE A 118 -5.22 -9.70 -1.47
CA PHE A 118 -5.71 -9.93 -0.12
C PHE A 118 -5.82 -8.64 0.66
N TYR A 119 -6.95 -8.49 1.37
CA TYR A 119 -7.14 -7.48 2.40
C TYR A 119 -7.09 -8.15 3.78
N THR A 120 -6.11 -7.80 4.59
CA THR A 120 -5.82 -8.51 5.84
C THR A 120 -5.93 -7.57 7.04
N ASP A 121 -6.65 -8.04 8.06
CA ASP A 121 -6.64 -7.42 9.38
C ASP A 121 -5.62 -8.17 10.24
N ILE A 122 -4.52 -7.50 10.56
CA ILE A 122 -3.38 -8.07 11.27
C ILE A 122 -3.78 -8.47 12.69
N LEU A 123 -4.76 -7.78 13.29
CA LEU A 123 -5.21 -8.07 14.65
C LEU A 123 -6.13 -9.31 14.71
N ARG A 124 -6.56 -9.83 13.56
CA ARG A 124 -7.45 -10.98 13.44
C ARG A 124 -6.80 -12.05 12.58
N GLU A 125 -6.11 -12.99 13.21
CA GLU A 125 -5.42 -14.10 12.53
C GLU A 125 -6.37 -14.92 11.63
N ASP A 126 -7.63 -15.08 12.05
CA ASP A 126 -8.67 -15.76 11.24
C ASP A 126 -8.95 -15.08 9.89
N SER A 127 -8.58 -13.80 9.74
CA SER A 127 -8.79 -13.04 8.51
C SER A 127 -7.68 -13.26 7.47
N TRP A 128 -6.56 -13.86 7.87
CA TRP A 128 -5.40 -14.04 7.01
C TRP A 128 -5.74 -14.99 5.86
N GLY A 129 -5.58 -14.52 4.63
CA GLY A 129 -5.94 -15.28 3.43
C GLY A 129 -7.45 -15.52 3.21
N SER A 130 -8.33 -14.91 4.01
CA SER A 130 -9.79 -15.11 3.88
C SER A 130 -10.44 -14.14 2.89
N ASN A 131 -10.11 -12.85 3.03
CA ASN A 131 -10.65 -11.76 2.23
C ASN A 131 -9.84 -11.55 0.94
N SER A 132 -10.22 -12.27 -0.11
CA SER A 132 -9.58 -12.20 -1.42
C SER A 132 -10.41 -11.47 -2.48
N PHE A 133 -9.73 -10.73 -3.34
CA PHE A 133 -10.25 -10.19 -4.60
C PHE A 133 -9.55 -10.90 -5.76
N ASN A 134 -10.23 -11.87 -6.35
CA ASN A 134 -9.80 -12.56 -7.56
C ASN A 134 -10.51 -11.95 -8.77
N CYS A 135 -10.24 -10.66 -9.02
CA CYS A 135 -10.89 -9.88 -10.07
C CYS A 135 -9.97 -9.59 -11.26
N HIS A 136 -8.66 -9.60 -11.05
CA HIS A 136 -7.68 -9.44 -12.13
C HIS A 136 -7.55 -10.73 -12.93
N PHE A 137 -7.26 -10.59 -14.22
CA PHE A 137 -6.79 -11.68 -15.05
C PHE A 137 -5.27 -11.55 -15.23
N GLY A 138 -4.53 -12.61 -14.90
CA GLY A 138 -3.07 -12.55 -14.86
C GLY A 138 -2.53 -11.82 -13.63
N THR A 139 -1.25 -11.47 -13.66
CA THR A 139 -0.54 -10.90 -12.50
C THR A 139 -1.08 -9.53 -12.09
N THR A 140 -1.16 -9.28 -10.78
CA THR A 140 -1.38 -7.92 -10.23
C THR A 140 -0.04 -7.34 -9.80
N TYR A 141 0.35 -6.20 -10.38
CA TYR A 141 1.68 -5.63 -10.22
C TYR A 141 1.79 -4.66 -9.05
N GLU A 142 0.85 -3.72 -8.93
CA GLU A 142 0.94 -2.67 -7.93
C GLU A 142 -0.40 -2.36 -7.25
N LEU A 143 -0.30 -2.00 -5.97
CA LEU A 143 -1.37 -1.44 -5.16
C LEU A 143 -1.05 -0.01 -4.77
N LEU A 144 -2.08 0.83 -4.78
CA LEU A 144 -2.01 2.23 -4.41
C LEU A 144 -3.12 2.55 -3.41
N THR A 145 -2.74 3.06 -2.24
CA THR A 145 -3.66 3.61 -1.25
C THR A 145 -3.69 5.13 -1.33
N LEU A 146 -4.77 5.73 -0.82
CA LEU A 146 -4.96 7.17 -0.84
C LEU A 146 -4.95 7.71 0.60
N PRO A 147 -4.08 8.67 0.95
CA PRO A 147 -3.88 9.09 2.34
C PRO A 147 -5.16 9.60 3.04
N ASN A 148 -6.11 10.12 2.27
CA ASN A 148 -7.37 10.66 2.79
C ASN A 148 -8.56 9.70 2.67
N ASP A 149 -8.33 8.46 2.22
CA ASP A 149 -9.40 7.47 2.05
C ASP A 149 -9.01 6.12 2.68
N PRO A 150 -9.47 5.85 3.92
CA PRO A 150 -9.09 4.64 4.66
C PRO A 150 -9.80 3.38 4.17
N HIS A 151 -10.74 3.50 3.24
CA HIS A 151 -11.60 2.41 2.82
C HIS A 151 -11.44 2.03 1.36
N THR A 152 -10.64 2.77 0.61
CA THR A 152 -10.43 2.45 -0.79
C THR A 152 -8.97 2.27 -1.15
N PHE A 153 -8.75 1.45 -2.17
CA PHE A 153 -7.44 1.25 -2.76
C PHE A 153 -7.59 0.98 -4.26
N LEU A 154 -6.53 1.27 -4.99
CA LEU A 154 -6.41 1.00 -6.41
C LEU A 154 -5.45 -0.16 -6.64
N SER A 155 -5.70 -0.93 -7.69
CA SER A 155 -4.80 -1.98 -8.16
C SER A 155 -4.62 -1.92 -9.66
N CYS A 156 -3.47 -2.39 -10.15
CA CYS A 156 -3.22 -2.59 -11.57
C CYS A 156 -2.63 -3.96 -11.88
N GLY A 157 -2.85 -4.46 -13.09
CA GLY A 157 -2.39 -5.78 -13.48
C GLY A 157 -2.16 -5.96 -14.98
N GLU A 158 -1.82 -7.19 -15.31
CA GLU A 158 -1.52 -7.68 -16.65
C GLU A 158 -2.71 -7.56 -17.61
N ASP A 159 -3.93 -7.66 -17.09
CA ASP A 159 -5.18 -7.44 -17.84
C ASP A 159 -5.40 -6.00 -18.32
N GLY A 160 -4.47 -5.09 -18.04
CA GLY A 160 -4.53 -3.69 -18.46
C GLY A 160 -5.60 -2.88 -17.74
N ALA A 161 -6.26 -3.45 -16.73
CA ALA A 161 -7.25 -2.76 -15.94
C ALA A 161 -6.63 -2.15 -14.69
N VAL A 162 -7.01 -0.91 -14.41
CA VAL A 162 -6.88 -0.29 -13.08
C VAL A 162 -8.23 -0.46 -12.40
N ARG A 163 -8.24 -1.12 -11.24
CA ARG A 163 -9.46 -1.35 -10.46
C ARG A 163 -9.48 -0.47 -9.23
N TRP A 164 -10.67 -0.04 -8.85
CA TRP A 164 -10.94 0.70 -7.63
C TRP A 164 -11.86 -0.10 -6.72
N PHE A 165 -11.32 -0.48 -5.56
CA PHE A 165 -12.04 -1.26 -4.57
C PHE A 165 -12.44 -0.37 -3.40
N ASP A 166 -13.70 -0.47 -3.00
CA ASP A 166 -14.23 0.12 -1.76
C ASP A 166 -14.57 -0.99 -0.76
N LEU A 167 -13.82 -1.03 0.34
CA LEU A 167 -13.93 -2.01 1.41
C LEU A 167 -15.24 -1.89 2.20
N ARG A 168 -15.97 -0.77 2.09
CA ARG A 168 -17.30 -0.61 2.70
C ARG A 168 -18.38 -1.33 1.90
N LEU A 169 -18.18 -1.44 0.60
CA LEU A 169 -19.12 -2.09 -0.31
C LEU A 169 -18.87 -3.59 -0.36
N LYS A 170 -17.59 -4.00 -0.39
CA LYS A 170 -17.21 -5.41 -0.37
C LYS A 170 -15.82 -5.63 0.22
N THR A 171 -15.70 -6.70 1.00
CA THR A 171 -14.43 -7.14 1.59
C THR A 171 -13.76 -8.28 0.82
N SER A 172 -14.48 -8.92 -0.10
CA SER A 172 -13.96 -9.97 -0.97
C SER A 172 -14.73 -10.04 -2.29
N CYS A 173 -14.13 -10.61 -3.32
CA CYS A 173 -14.79 -10.88 -4.60
C CYS A 173 -14.13 -12.07 -5.29
N ARG A 174 -14.90 -13.15 -5.51
CA ARG A 174 -14.46 -14.37 -6.20
C ARG A 174 -15.22 -14.60 -7.51
N LYS A 175 -15.84 -13.54 -8.05
CA LYS A 175 -16.65 -13.63 -9.27
C LYS A 175 -15.73 -13.73 -10.47
N GLU A 176 -15.98 -14.74 -11.32
CA GLU A 176 -15.28 -14.87 -12.60
C GLU A 176 -15.54 -13.64 -13.48
N SER A 177 -14.48 -13.09 -14.07
CA SER A 177 -14.55 -11.91 -14.96
C SER A 177 -15.28 -10.71 -14.36
N CYS A 178 -14.95 -10.31 -13.13
CA CYS A 178 -15.53 -9.12 -12.50
C CYS A 178 -15.19 -7.83 -13.29
N LYS A 179 -16.22 -7.12 -13.76
CA LYS A 179 -16.11 -5.82 -14.47
C LYS A 179 -16.60 -4.62 -13.65
N GLU A 180 -17.10 -4.86 -12.44
CA GLU A 180 -17.76 -3.83 -11.65
C GLU A 180 -16.79 -2.78 -11.09
N ASP A 181 -15.55 -3.18 -10.79
CA ASP A 181 -14.54 -2.34 -10.12
C ASP A 181 -13.55 -1.70 -11.09
N ILE A 182 -13.69 -1.94 -12.40
CA ILE A 182 -12.77 -1.40 -13.40
C ILE A 182 -12.97 0.12 -13.47
N LEU A 183 -11.93 0.87 -13.13
CA LEU A 183 -11.88 2.33 -13.19
C LEU A 183 -11.30 2.81 -14.51
N ILE A 184 -10.20 2.19 -14.96
CA ILE A 184 -9.52 2.49 -16.23
C ILE A 184 -9.23 1.18 -16.92
N HIS A 185 -9.42 1.11 -18.24
CA HIS A 185 -9.06 -0.06 -19.04
C HIS A 185 -8.13 0.34 -20.19
N ASN A 186 -6.94 -0.25 -20.21
CA ASN A 186 -5.94 -0.11 -21.25
C ASN A 186 -5.85 -1.40 -22.08
N LYS A 187 -5.38 -1.26 -23.33
CA LYS A 187 -5.16 -2.41 -24.24
C LYS A 187 -3.93 -3.25 -23.87
N ARG A 188 -3.06 -2.73 -23.01
CA ARG A 188 -1.81 -3.35 -22.57
C ARG A 188 -1.77 -3.34 -21.04
N ALA A 189 -0.95 -4.23 -20.48
CA ALA A 189 -0.70 -4.33 -19.06
C ALA A 189 -0.35 -2.98 -18.43
N VAL A 190 -0.80 -2.77 -17.20
CA VAL A 190 -0.48 -1.59 -16.41
C VAL A 190 0.46 -2.03 -15.30
N SER A 191 1.70 -1.54 -15.35
CA SER A 191 2.78 -1.99 -14.47
C SER A 191 2.97 -1.10 -13.25
N ALA A 192 2.54 0.17 -13.31
CA ALA A 192 2.78 1.12 -12.22
C ALA A 192 1.64 2.13 -12.03
N LEU A 193 1.42 2.56 -10.79
CA LEU A 193 0.46 3.58 -10.39
C LEU A 193 1.11 4.61 -9.47
N ALA A 194 0.82 5.89 -9.68
CA ALA A 194 1.22 6.95 -8.76
C ALA A 194 0.12 8.01 -8.65
N VAL A 195 -0.21 8.41 -7.42
CA VAL A 195 -1.08 9.56 -7.16
C VAL A 195 -0.23 10.80 -6.93
N ASP A 196 -0.70 11.95 -7.41
CA ASP A 196 -0.09 13.23 -7.08
C ASP A 196 -0.29 13.53 -5.57
N PRO A 197 0.79 13.73 -4.79
CA PRO A 197 0.70 13.97 -3.35
C PRO A 197 0.11 15.35 -2.99
N VAL A 198 0.16 16.32 -3.90
CA VAL A 198 -0.41 17.67 -3.71
C VAL A 198 -1.85 17.73 -4.21
N VAL A 199 -2.12 17.03 -5.31
CA VAL A 199 -3.41 17.03 -5.98
C VAL A 199 -3.93 15.58 -6.09
N PRO A 200 -4.48 15.00 -5.02
CA PRO A 200 -4.75 13.56 -4.95
C PRO A 200 -5.80 13.03 -5.93
N TYR A 201 -6.38 13.89 -6.78
CA TYR A 201 -7.24 13.48 -7.88
C TYR A 201 -6.52 13.22 -9.20
N HIS A 202 -5.26 13.64 -9.35
CA HIS A 202 -4.43 13.23 -10.48
C HIS A 202 -3.79 11.87 -10.22
N LEU A 203 -4.05 10.93 -11.13
CA LEU A 203 -3.50 9.59 -11.14
C LEU A 203 -2.65 9.41 -12.39
N ALA A 204 -1.38 9.04 -12.20
CA ALA A 204 -0.48 8.60 -13.25
C ALA A 204 -0.50 7.07 -13.34
N VAL A 205 -0.57 6.58 -14.58
CA VAL A 205 -0.65 5.15 -14.90
C VAL A 205 0.45 4.81 -15.91
N GLY A 206 1.37 3.92 -15.51
CA GLY A 206 2.42 3.39 -16.37
C GLY A 206 1.94 2.17 -17.15
N CYS A 207 1.92 2.28 -18.46
CA CYS A 207 1.43 1.23 -19.36
C CYS A 207 2.57 0.54 -20.11
N ALA A 208 2.42 -0.75 -20.38
CA ALA A 208 3.38 -1.52 -21.18
C ALA A 208 3.43 -1.14 -22.67
N ASP A 209 2.59 -0.19 -23.12
CA ASP A 209 2.67 0.44 -24.45
C ASP A 209 3.71 1.58 -24.52
N SER A 210 4.64 1.65 -23.56
CA SER A 210 5.66 2.70 -23.42
C SER A 210 5.07 4.09 -23.19
N THR A 211 3.87 4.18 -22.61
CA THR A 211 3.24 5.46 -22.26
C THR A 211 2.96 5.59 -20.77
N VAL A 212 3.02 6.84 -20.29
CA VAL A 212 2.47 7.24 -18.99
C VAL A 212 1.23 8.08 -19.26
N LYS A 213 0.10 7.66 -18.69
CA LYS A 213 -1.19 8.32 -18.88
C LYS A 213 -1.60 8.99 -17.58
N ILE A 214 -2.00 10.25 -17.67
CA ILE A 214 -2.48 11.03 -16.53
C ILE A 214 -4.00 11.12 -16.61
N PHE A 215 -4.67 10.83 -15.50
CA PHE A 215 -6.12 10.85 -15.38
C PHE A 215 -6.55 11.72 -14.20
N ASP A 216 -7.69 12.40 -14.33
CA ASP A 216 -8.41 12.97 -13.19
C ASP A 216 -9.43 11.93 -12.69
N ARG A 217 -9.20 11.36 -11.51
CA ARG A 217 -10.06 10.31 -10.93
C ARG A 217 -11.49 10.77 -10.66
N ARG A 218 -11.74 12.08 -10.52
CA ARG A 218 -13.09 12.63 -10.30
C ARG A 218 -13.95 12.55 -11.55
N MET A 219 -13.31 12.46 -12.71
CA MET A 219 -13.97 12.29 -14.00
C MET A 219 -14.13 10.82 -14.38
N LEU A 220 -13.65 9.90 -13.53
CA LEU A 220 -13.75 8.47 -13.71
C LEU A 220 -14.82 7.91 -12.76
N GLY A 221 -15.47 6.83 -13.19
CA GLY A 221 -16.44 6.12 -12.38
C GLY A 221 -16.36 4.63 -12.66
N THR A 222 -16.59 3.82 -11.64
CA THR A 222 -16.78 2.37 -11.82
C THR A 222 -18.25 2.08 -12.05
N ARG A 223 -18.55 0.94 -12.69
CA ARG A 223 -19.93 0.48 -12.91
C ARG A 223 -20.71 0.28 -11.62
N LEU A 224 -20.00 -0.01 -10.53
CA LEU A 224 -20.58 -0.18 -9.21
C LEU A 224 -20.98 1.17 -8.60
N THR A 225 -20.14 2.20 -8.75
CA THR A 225 -20.44 3.56 -8.27
C THR A 225 -21.49 4.28 -9.10
N SER A 226 -21.56 4.03 -10.41
CA SER A 226 -22.54 4.66 -11.30
C SER A 226 -23.97 4.12 -11.15
N LYS A 227 -24.17 3.04 -10.39
CA LYS A 227 -25.50 2.51 -10.05
C LYS A 227 -26.11 3.15 -8.81
N ILE A 228 -25.34 3.96 -8.08
CA ILE A 228 -25.79 4.72 -6.92
C ILE A 228 -26.16 6.12 -7.42
N GLU A 229 -27.17 6.21 -8.29
CA GLU A 229 -27.89 7.46 -8.49
C GLU A 229 -28.89 7.61 -7.33
N ILE A 230 -28.83 8.76 -6.64
CA ILE A 230 -29.70 9.12 -5.50
C ILE A 230 -31.10 9.44 -6.01
#